data_AF-A0A2M7J0R0-F1
#
_entry.id   AF-A0A2M7J0R0-F1
#
_cell.length_a   1.000
_cell.length_b   1.000
_cell.length_c   1.000
_cell.angle_alpha   90.00
_cell.angle_beta   90.00
_cell.angle_gamma   90.00
#
_symmetry.space_group_name_H-M   'P 1'
#
loop_
_entity.id
_entity.type
_entity.pdbx_description
1 polymer ?
#
loop_
_entity_poly.entity_id
_entity_poly.type
_entity_poly.pdbx_seq_one_letter_code
_entity_poly.pdbx_strand_id
1 'polypeptide(L)'
;GGEEGLLSDAKNDKGKLTKVSVAAQLKKIKNDADGADERKLLNAYLALIEQESVANRQVKDAQKQLDAKVAAQYAKLSIEDIKTLVVDDKWLTTLAADVQTELDRVSQALTGRIKQLAERYAEPLPQLAADVAALSARVEAHLKQMGFQL
;
A
#
# COMPACT_ATOMS: atom_id res chain seq x y z
N GLY A 1 -43.08 -16.49 9.93
CA GLY A 1 -41.73 -17.04 10.08
C GLY A 1 -40.91 -15.96 10.72
N GLY A 2 -40.43 -16.18 11.95
CA GLY A 2 -39.70 -15.17 12.70
C GLY A 2 -38.39 -14.85 12.01
N GLU A 3 -38.19 -13.56 11.71
CA GLU A 3 -36.99 -13.03 11.03
C GLU A 3 -35.77 -12.92 11.96
N GLU A 4 -35.93 -13.28 13.24
CA GLU A 4 -34.83 -13.36 14.21
C GLU A 4 -34.31 -14.81 14.32
N GLY A 5 -33.05 -15.00 13.92
CA GLY A 5 -32.39 -16.30 14.02
C GLY A 5 -32.20 -16.75 15.47
N LEU A 6 -32.06 -18.06 15.70
CA LEU A 6 -32.01 -18.77 17.00
C LEU A 6 -31.03 -18.23 18.07
N LEU A 7 -30.19 -17.25 17.76
CA LEU A 7 -29.22 -16.65 18.69
C LEU A 7 -29.51 -15.18 19.00
N SER A 8 -30.61 -14.61 18.49
CA SER A 8 -31.01 -13.21 18.71
C SER A 8 -31.03 -12.86 20.18
N ASP A 9 -31.71 -13.67 20.97
CA ASP A 9 -32.00 -13.46 22.38
C ASP A 9 -30.78 -13.60 23.30
N ALA A 10 -29.72 -14.25 22.80
CA ALA A 10 -28.47 -14.45 23.53
C ALA A 10 -27.48 -13.28 23.38
N LYS A 11 -27.77 -12.30 22.51
CA LYS A 11 -26.92 -11.11 22.34
C LYS A 11 -27.05 -10.17 23.55
N ASN A 12 -25.95 -9.54 23.93
CA ASN A 12 -25.97 -8.46 24.93
C ASN A 12 -26.49 -7.13 24.32
N ASP A 13 -26.61 -6.09 25.14
CA ASP A 13 -27.04 -4.74 24.75
C ASP A 13 -26.21 -4.10 23.61
N LYS A 14 -25.06 -4.68 23.27
CA LYS A 14 -24.18 -4.26 22.17
C LYS A 14 -24.28 -5.17 20.95
N GLY A 15 -25.27 -6.07 20.90
CA GLY A 15 -25.46 -7.02 19.82
C GLY A 15 -24.44 -8.16 19.78
N LYS A 16 -23.63 -8.36 20.83
CA LYS A 16 -22.56 -9.37 20.87
C LYS A 16 -22.96 -10.60 21.69
N LEU A 17 -22.59 -11.78 21.19
CA LEU A 17 -22.67 -13.03 21.94
C LEU A 17 -21.40 -13.19 22.78
N THR A 18 -21.57 -13.12 24.10
CA THR A 18 -20.49 -13.26 25.08
C THR A 18 -20.69 -14.52 25.91
N LYS A 19 -19.64 -15.05 26.53
CA LYS A 19 -19.75 -16.19 27.45
C LYS A 19 -20.83 -15.97 28.52
N VAL A 20 -20.94 -14.74 29.03
CA VAL A 20 -21.94 -14.35 30.04
C VAL A 20 -23.35 -14.34 29.46
N SER A 21 -23.56 -13.70 28.30
CA SER A 21 -24.90 -13.58 27.70
C SER A 21 -25.44 -14.94 27.20
N VAL A 22 -24.56 -15.77 26.64
CA VAL A 22 -24.88 -17.15 26.23
C VAL A 22 -25.24 -18.03 27.44
N ALA A 23 -24.47 -17.93 28.53
CA ALA A 23 -24.78 -18.67 29.77
C ALA A 23 -26.09 -18.22 30.43
N ALA A 24 -26.42 -16.92 30.33
CA ALA A 24 -27.70 -16.39 30.83
C ALA A 24 -28.89 -16.93 30.01
N GLN A 25 -28.78 -16.93 28.68
CA GLN A 25 -29.84 -17.45 27.81
C GLN A 25 -30.04 -18.96 28.00
N LEU A 26 -28.96 -19.74 28.08
CA LEU A 26 -29.03 -21.19 28.37
C LEU A 26 -29.77 -21.51 29.68
N LYS A 27 -29.71 -20.63 30.69
CA LYS A 27 -30.48 -20.78 31.94
C LYS A 27 -31.95 -20.46 31.74
N LYS A 28 -32.27 -19.43 30.95
CA LYS A 28 -33.65 -18.98 30.66
C LYS A 28 -34.44 -20.07 29.93
N ILE A 29 -33.85 -20.69 28.91
CA ILE A 29 -34.51 -21.70 28.06
C ILE A 29 -34.33 -23.14 28.57
N LYS A 30 -33.83 -23.33 29.80
CA LYS A 30 -33.41 -24.65 30.30
C LYS A 30 -34.53 -25.70 30.25
N ASN A 31 -35.77 -25.31 30.56
CA ASN A 31 -36.94 -26.20 30.59
C ASN A 31 -37.90 -25.95 29.41
N ASP A 32 -37.48 -25.15 28.43
CA ASP A 32 -38.28 -24.86 27.25
C ASP A 32 -38.23 -26.07 26.29
N ALA A 33 -39.39 -26.65 26.01
CA ALA A 33 -39.52 -27.80 25.12
C ALA A 33 -39.18 -27.44 23.67
N ASP A 34 -39.51 -26.21 23.25
CA ASP A 34 -39.28 -25.71 21.90
C ASP A 34 -37.85 -25.16 21.73
N GLY A 35 -37.18 -24.85 22.85
CA GLY A 35 -35.80 -24.33 22.90
C GLY A 35 -34.69 -25.39 22.75
N ALA A 36 -34.97 -26.61 22.26
CA ALA A 36 -33.97 -27.67 22.13
C ALA A 36 -32.84 -27.31 21.14
N ASP A 37 -33.19 -26.80 19.97
CA ASP A 37 -32.21 -26.44 18.92
C ASP A 37 -31.39 -25.21 19.30
N GLU A 38 -32.01 -24.22 19.93
CA GLU A 38 -31.32 -23.05 20.48
C GLU A 38 -30.29 -23.47 21.56
N ARG A 39 -30.69 -24.34 22.51
CA ARG A 39 -29.76 -24.86 23.53
C ARG A 39 -28.57 -25.58 22.92
N LYS A 40 -28.79 -26.39 21.88
CA LYS A 40 -27.72 -27.10 21.18
C LYS A 40 -26.74 -26.12 20.55
N LEU A 41 -27.24 -25.11 19.85
CA LEU A 41 -26.42 -24.09 19.18
C LEU A 41 -25.66 -23.20 20.18
N LEU A 42 -26.31 -22.78 21.27
CA LEU A 42 -25.67 -21.98 22.32
C LEU A 42 -24.56 -22.75 23.05
N ASN A 43 -24.73 -24.05 23.31
CA ASN A 43 -23.67 -24.89 23.88
C ASN A 43 -22.49 -25.05 22.91
N ALA A 44 -22.76 -25.24 21.61
CA ALA A 44 -21.71 -25.28 20.59
C ALA A 44 -20.95 -23.95 20.53
N TYR A 45 -21.66 -22.82 20.56
CA TYR A 45 -21.06 -21.49 20.57
C TYR A 45 -20.24 -21.24 21.85
N LEU A 46 -20.71 -21.69 23.01
CA LEU A 46 -19.96 -21.62 24.27
C LEU A 46 -18.63 -22.39 24.19
N ALA A 47 -18.65 -23.58 23.59
CA ALA A 47 -17.44 -24.37 23.36
C ALA A 47 -16.46 -23.64 22.42
N LEU A 48 -16.97 -23.00 21.35
CA LEU A 48 -16.15 -22.19 20.45
C LEU A 48 -15.52 -20.98 21.15
N ILE A 49 -16.25 -20.26 22.00
CA ILE A 49 -15.69 -19.14 22.79
C ILE A 49 -14.54 -19.64 23.68
N GLU A 50 -14.69 -20.80 24.31
CA GLU A 50 -13.65 -21.34 25.17
C GLU A 50 -12.42 -21.77 24.35
N GLN A 51 -12.62 -22.42 23.20
CA GLN A 51 -11.54 -22.76 22.28
C GLN A 51 -10.81 -21.51 21.79
N GLU A 52 -11.54 -20.46 21.40
CA GLU A 52 -10.96 -19.18 20.98
C GLU A 52 -10.13 -18.55 22.12
N SER A 53 -10.65 -18.55 23.36
CA SER A 53 -9.94 -18.04 24.53
C SER A 53 -8.63 -18.79 24.78
N VAL A 54 -8.64 -20.12 24.70
CA VAL A 54 -7.45 -20.96 24.85
C VAL A 54 -6.45 -20.70 23.72
N ALA A 55 -6.90 -20.68 22.47
CA ALA A 55 -6.04 -20.40 21.32
C ALA A 55 -5.41 -19.00 21.41
N ASN A 56 -6.18 -17.98 21.78
CA ASN A 56 -5.68 -16.62 21.98
C ASN A 56 -4.63 -16.54 23.09
N ARG A 57 -4.77 -17.33 24.16
CA ARG A 57 -3.73 -17.43 25.20
C ARG A 57 -2.46 -18.08 24.65
N GLN A 58 -2.59 -19.18 23.93
CA GLN A 58 -1.46 -19.87 23.30
C GLN A 58 -0.70 -18.96 22.33
N VAL A 59 -1.41 -18.20 21.50
CA VAL A 59 -0.80 -17.20 20.58
C VAL A 59 -0.04 -16.14 21.37
N LYS A 60 -0.64 -15.58 22.43
CA LYS A 60 0.02 -14.56 23.26
C LYS A 60 1.26 -15.09 23.96
N ASP A 61 1.20 -16.31 24.48
CA ASP A 61 2.34 -16.93 25.16
C ASP A 61 3.46 -17.28 24.17
N ALA A 62 3.10 -17.80 22.99
CA ALA A 62 4.06 -18.04 21.91
C ALA A 62 4.71 -16.73 21.43
N GLN A 63 3.94 -15.65 21.29
CA GLN A 63 4.47 -14.32 20.93
C GLN A 63 5.46 -13.83 21.98
N LYS A 64 5.13 -13.90 23.28
CA LYS A 64 6.05 -13.51 24.35
C LYS A 64 7.33 -14.33 24.35
N GLN A 65 7.23 -15.64 24.09
CA GLN A 65 8.41 -16.50 23.98
C GLN A 65 9.27 -16.13 22.76
N LEU A 66 8.65 -15.79 21.63
CA LEU A 66 9.36 -15.31 20.46
C LEU A 66 10.05 -13.97 20.73
N ASP A 67 9.35 -13.01 21.32
CA ASP A 67 9.90 -11.70 21.68
C ASP A 67 11.11 -11.83 22.61
N ALA A 68 11.03 -12.73 23.60
CA ALA A 68 12.16 -13.02 24.50
C ALA A 68 13.36 -13.62 23.75
N LYS A 69 13.12 -14.55 22.80
CA LYS A 69 14.18 -15.13 21.96
C LYS A 69 14.81 -14.08 21.04
N VAL A 70 14.00 -13.20 20.47
CA VAL A 70 14.45 -12.09 19.62
C VAL A 70 15.29 -11.10 20.42
N ALA A 71 14.83 -10.69 21.60
CA ALA A 71 15.59 -9.82 22.50
C ALA A 71 16.94 -10.45 22.92
N ALA A 72 16.95 -11.75 23.21
CA ALA A 72 18.17 -12.49 23.52
C ALA A 72 19.13 -12.57 22.33
N GLN A 73 18.63 -12.53 21.09
CA GLN A 73 19.47 -12.48 19.89
C GLN A 73 20.10 -11.10 19.70
N TYR A 74 19.35 -10.01 19.93
CA TYR A 74 19.90 -8.65 19.89
C TYR A 74 21.04 -8.46 20.89
N ALA A 75 20.96 -9.05 22.08
CA ALA A 75 22.02 -8.97 23.08
C ALA A 75 23.35 -9.63 22.66
N LYS A 76 23.33 -10.47 21.62
CA LYS A 76 24.55 -11.12 21.09
C LYS A 76 25.23 -10.34 19.98
N LEU A 77 24.58 -9.31 19.43
CA LEU A 77 25.14 -8.54 18.34
C LEU A 77 26.30 -7.69 18.85
N SER A 78 27.45 -7.82 18.20
CA SER A 78 28.58 -6.93 18.43
C SER A 78 28.33 -5.56 17.79
N ILE A 79 29.14 -4.58 18.15
CA ILE A 79 29.10 -3.24 17.52
C ILE A 79 29.31 -3.34 16.00
N GLU A 80 30.19 -4.25 15.55
CA GLU A 80 30.46 -4.45 14.12
C GLU A 80 29.26 -5.08 13.39
N ASP A 81 28.59 -6.04 14.02
CA ASP A 81 27.34 -6.61 13.47
C ASP A 81 26.25 -5.53 13.36
N ILE A 82 26.13 -4.69 14.39
CA ILE A 82 25.16 -3.58 14.41
C ILE A 82 25.47 -2.57 13.31
N LYS A 83 26.75 -2.19 13.11
CA LYS A 83 27.14 -1.28 12.03
C LYS A 83 26.79 -1.86 10.67
N THR A 84 27.13 -3.13 10.43
CA THR A 84 26.82 -3.81 9.17
C THR A 84 25.32 -3.78 8.90
N LEU A 85 24.50 -4.19 9.88
CA LEU A 85 23.05 -4.26 9.72
C LEU A 85 22.37 -2.88 9.55
N VAL A 86 22.81 -1.88 10.31
CA VAL A 86 22.14 -0.58 10.35
C VAL A 86 22.68 0.36 9.28
N VAL A 87 24.00 0.47 9.18
CA VAL A 87 24.64 1.41 8.25
C VAL A 87 24.64 0.82 6.86
N ASP A 88 25.21 -0.36 6.67
CA ASP A 88 25.43 -0.90 5.33
C ASP A 88 24.13 -1.48 4.76
N ASP A 89 23.56 -2.47 5.44
CA ASP A 89 22.43 -3.22 4.89
C ASP A 89 21.14 -2.40 4.85
N LYS A 90 20.92 -1.52 5.84
CA LYS A 90 19.68 -0.73 5.93
C LYS A 90 19.82 0.66 5.33
N TRP A 91 20.73 1.49 5.85
CA TRP A 91 20.79 2.90 5.46
C TRP A 91 21.43 3.10 4.10
N LEU A 92 22.59 2.51 3.82
CA LEU A 92 23.25 2.65 2.53
C LEU A 92 22.42 2.01 1.42
N THR A 93 21.80 0.85 1.65
CA THR A 93 20.88 0.24 0.68
C THR A 93 19.69 1.16 0.37
N THR A 94 19.05 1.74 1.39
CA THR A 94 17.92 2.66 1.21
C THR A 94 18.35 3.92 0.45
N LEU A 95 19.47 4.53 0.88
CA LEU A 95 20.00 5.72 0.25
C LEU A 95 20.40 5.48 -1.20
N ALA A 96 21.03 4.35 -1.50
CA ALA A 96 21.39 3.98 -2.87
C ALA A 96 20.14 3.82 -3.75
N ALA A 97 19.08 3.18 -3.25
CA ALA A 97 17.82 3.04 -3.96
C ALA A 97 17.14 4.40 -4.21
N ASP A 98 17.14 5.28 -3.21
CA ASP A 98 16.57 6.63 -3.33
C ASP A 98 17.34 7.49 -4.35
N VAL A 99 18.68 7.46 -4.29
CA VAL A 99 19.54 8.17 -5.26
C VAL A 99 19.32 7.64 -6.68
N GLN A 100 19.27 6.32 -6.87
CA GLN A 100 19.01 5.74 -8.18
C GLN A 100 17.64 6.14 -8.72
N THR A 101 16.62 6.12 -7.87
CA THR A 101 15.26 6.53 -8.23
C THR A 101 15.22 8.00 -8.67
N GLU A 102 15.96 8.87 -7.97
CA GLU A 102 16.03 10.29 -8.32
C GLU A 102 16.79 10.52 -9.63
N LEU A 103 17.89 9.78 -9.88
CA LEU A 103 18.61 9.82 -11.14
C LEU A 103 17.71 9.39 -12.31
N ASP A 104 16.95 8.31 -12.15
CA ASP A 104 16.01 7.83 -13.17
C ASP A 104 14.91 8.86 -13.43
N ARG A 105 14.35 9.46 -12.37
CA ARG A 105 13.32 10.50 -12.46
C ARG A 105 13.82 11.72 -13.25
N VAL A 106 15.02 12.22 -12.92
CA VAL A 106 15.62 13.37 -13.61
C VAL A 106 15.92 13.03 -15.07
N SER A 107 16.44 11.83 -15.35
CA SER A 107 16.75 11.36 -16.71
C SER A 107 15.49 11.27 -17.58
N GLN A 108 14.40 10.73 -17.02
CA GLN A 108 13.10 10.67 -17.70
C GLN A 108 12.51 12.06 -17.94
N ALA A 109 12.59 12.97 -16.95
CA ALA A 109 12.12 14.34 -17.10
C ALA A 109 12.89 15.10 -18.20
N LEU A 110 14.21 14.93 -18.26
CA LEU A 110 15.04 15.52 -19.32
C LEU A 110 14.68 14.95 -20.69
N THR A 111 14.55 13.63 -20.80
CA THR A 111 14.13 12.95 -22.03
C THR A 111 12.77 13.47 -22.51
N GLY A 112 11.82 13.63 -21.59
CA GLY A 112 10.51 14.20 -21.87
C GLY A 112 10.60 15.63 -22.41
N ARG A 113 11.42 16.50 -21.80
CA ARG A 113 11.64 17.87 -22.29
C ARG A 113 12.29 17.91 -23.67
N ILE A 114 13.27 17.05 -23.94
CA ILE A 114 13.91 16.97 -25.26
C ILE A 114 12.89 16.56 -26.32
N LYS A 115 12.07 15.54 -26.04
CA LYS A 115 11.01 15.10 -26.94
C LYS A 115 10.00 16.22 -27.21
N GLN A 116 9.52 16.90 -26.16
CA GLN A 116 8.60 18.04 -26.30
C GLN A 116 9.19 19.16 -27.15
N LEU A 117 10.49 19.45 -26.99
CA LEU A 117 11.16 20.47 -27.78
C LEU A 117 11.27 20.06 -29.25
N ALA A 118 11.66 18.82 -29.51
CA ALA A 118 11.75 18.29 -30.87
C ALA A 118 10.39 18.33 -31.56
N GLU A 119 9.32 17.88 -30.89
CA GLU A 119 7.95 17.90 -31.42
C GLU A 119 7.46 19.33 -31.67
N ARG A 120 7.67 20.25 -30.72
CA ARG A 120 7.25 21.64 -30.84
C ARG A 120 7.89 22.36 -32.03
N TYR A 121 9.15 22.06 -32.32
CA TYR A 121 9.91 22.75 -33.35
C TYR A 121 10.07 21.97 -34.66
N ALA A 122 9.47 20.77 -34.77
CA ALA A 122 9.56 19.91 -35.94
C ALA A 122 9.04 20.58 -37.22
N GLU A 123 7.94 21.33 -37.13
CA GLU A 123 7.29 22.00 -38.26
C GLU A 123 7.64 23.50 -38.39
N PRO A 124 7.61 24.32 -37.32
CA PRO A 124 7.77 25.76 -37.48
C PRO A 124 9.18 26.19 -37.84
N LEU A 125 10.23 25.48 -37.41
CA LEU A 125 11.62 25.84 -37.77
C LEU A 125 11.90 25.62 -39.27
N PRO A 126 11.58 24.46 -39.87
CA PRO A 126 11.71 24.29 -41.32
C PRO A 126 10.90 25.31 -42.11
N GLN A 127 9.67 25.62 -41.68
CA GLN A 127 8.84 26.63 -42.36
C GLN A 127 9.49 28.01 -42.34
N LEU A 128 9.96 28.47 -41.18
CA LEU A 128 10.67 29.75 -41.07
C LEU A 128 11.95 29.77 -41.91
N ALA A 129 12.70 28.67 -41.95
CA ALA A 129 13.89 28.56 -42.79
C ALA A 129 13.55 28.67 -44.29
N ALA A 130 12.45 28.05 -44.72
CA ALA A 130 11.95 28.15 -46.10
C ALA A 130 11.50 29.58 -46.43
N ASP A 131 10.76 30.23 -45.53
CA ASP A 131 10.29 31.61 -45.70
C ASP A 131 11.47 32.60 -45.82
N VAL A 132 12.50 32.44 -44.97
CA VAL A 132 13.73 33.24 -45.04
C VAL A 132 14.44 33.03 -46.37
N ALA A 133 14.60 31.78 -46.83
CA ALA A 133 15.24 31.50 -48.11
C ALA A 133 14.48 32.15 -49.29
N ALA A 134 13.15 32.08 -49.28
CA ALA A 134 12.30 32.68 -50.31
C ALA A 134 12.39 34.22 -50.33
N LEU A 135 12.34 34.85 -49.16
CA LEU A 135 12.46 36.31 -49.03
C LEU A 135 13.87 36.79 -49.43
N SER A 136 14.93 36.09 -49.02
CA SER A 136 16.30 36.41 -49.42
C SER A 136 16.48 36.33 -50.94
N ALA A 137 15.98 35.27 -51.59
CA ALA A 137 16.03 35.14 -53.04
C ALA A 137 15.33 36.30 -53.76
N ARG A 138 14.20 36.79 -53.21
CA ARG A 138 13.47 37.94 -53.75
C ARG A 138 14.26 39.24 -53.59
N VAL A 139 14.90 39.45 -52.44
CA VAL A 139 15.76 40.61 -52.19
C VAL A 139 16.96 40.60 -53.15
N GLU A 140 17.63 39.47 -53.30
CA GLU A 140 18.74 39.32 -54.25
C GLU A 140 18.32 39.65 -55.69
N ALA A 141 17.14 39.16 -56.12
CA ALA A 141 16.60 39.47 -57.43
C ALA A 141 16.34 40.98 -57.63
N HIS A 142 15.75 41.64 -56.62
CA HIS A 142 15.52 43.08 -56.67
C HIS A 142 16.82 43.89 -56.68
N LEU A 143 17.82 43.49 -55.88
CA LEU A 143 19.13 44.15 -55.86
C LEU A 143 19.84 44.03 -57.21
N LYS A 144 19.77 42.86 -57.86
CA LYS A 144 20.27 42.67 -59.24
C LYS A 144 19.55 43.58 -60.23
N GLN A 145 18.22 43.74 -60.14
CA GLN A 145 17.47 44.66 -60.99
C GLN A 145 17.84 46.13 -60.77
N MET A 146 18.22 46.49 -59.55
CA MET A 146 18.70 47.83 -59.19
C MET A 146 20.17 48.09 -59.60
N GLY A 147 20.85 47.12 -60.23
CA GLY A 147 22.22 47.26 -60.69
C GLY A 147 23.29 46.94 -59.64
N PHE A 148 22.91 46.41 -58.48
CA PHE A 148 23.86 45.91 -57.48
C PHE A 148 24.30 44.48 -57.85
N GLN A 149 25.60 44.23 -57.88
CA GLN A 149 26.16 42.88 -57.99
C GLN A 149 26.30 42.30 -56.57
N LEU A 150 25.54 41.23 -56.29
CA LEU A 150 25.77 40.32 -55.14
C LEU A 150 26.55 39.09 -55.59
#